data_AF-A0A366LNV1-F1
#
_entry.id   AF-A0A366LNV1-F1
#
_cell.length_a   1.000
_cell.length_b   1.000
_cell.length_c   1.000
_cell.angle_alpha   90.00
_cell.angle_beta   90.00
_cell.angle_gamma   90.00
#
_symmetry.space_group_name_H-M   'P 1'
#
loop_
_entity.id
_entity.type
_entity.pdbx_description
1 polymer ?
#
loop_
_entity_poly.entity_id
_entity_poly.type
_entity_poly.pdbx_seq_one_letter_code
_entity_poly.pdbx_strand_id
1 'polypeptide(L)'
;MDPLVITVTVDSTMSYPGYQGMPPIEDTGKVGQEYIDSVNAGATLCHHHGVHYLEDAIQADGKKLSKIDFAGWKDLTDKIRTVGTDPIIQFGIASARLPEKVELMSLNPDMMSYAFNVHDEYFQPDPAYPANEMYSLHPRDELVEFVTAAEANGVKPEIECFYTGAFWNLEYVRRQGLLKETAWATLFFGWQGGAWTPPTPDALMYMVKHLPPDTNWNISVMDPVAQWQLLPLAIALGGHVRVGWEDNPYLPGGEPSRSNAELVENVVKMAEQIGRPIANVEEARRIVGVSR
;
A
#
# COMPACT_ATOMS: atom_id res chain seq x y z
N MET A 1 -3.02 4.10 -22.64
CA MET A 1 -2.86 3.90 -21.19
C MET A 1 -1.46 4.33 -20.84
N ASP A 2 -1.27 5.05 -19.74
CA ASP A 2 0.09 5.31 -19.24
C ASP A 2 0.82 3.99 -18.94
N PRO A 3 2.17 3.99 -18.96
CA PRO A 3 2.95 2.86 -18.46
C PRO A 3 2.49 2.39 -17.08
N LEU A 4 2.62 1.09 -16.80
CA LEU A 4 2.18 0.48 -15.57
C LEU A 4 3.17 0.78 -14.43
N VAL A 5 2.75 1.59 -13.46
CA VAL A 5 3.38 1.64 -12.13
C VAL A 5 3.09 0.35 -11.38
N ILE A 6 4.15 -0.29 -10.88
CA ILE A 6 4.08 -1.45 -9.99
C ILE A 6 4.56 -0.99 -8.61
N THR A 7 3.67 -1.11 -7.63
CA THR A 7 3.97 -0.92 -6.21
C THR A 7 4.37 -2.27 -5.60
N VAL A 8 5.48 -2.30 -4.87
CA VAL A 8 5.87 -3.47 -4.08
C VAL A 8 5.73 -3.20 -2.58
N THR A 9 5.27 -4.20 -1.83
CA THR A 9 5.25 -4.19 -0.36
C THR A 9 5.70 -5.53 0.22
N VAL A 10 6.64 -5.49 1.17
CA VAL A 10 7.37 -6.69 1.64
C VAL A 10 6.82 -7.25 2.95
N ASP A 11 6.12 -6.44 3.76
CA ASP A 11 5.82 -6.81 5.14
C ASP A 11 4.56 -7.69 5.27
N SER A 12 4.75 -8.98 5.51
CA SER A 12 3.64 -9.92 5.76
C SER A 12 3.37 -10.22 7.24
N THR A 13 4.07 -9.56 8.16
CA THR A 13 4.03 -9.91 9.59
C THR A 13 2.63 -9.84 10.19
N MET A 14 1.80 -8.89 9.74
CA MET A 14 0.40 -8.79 10.15
C MET A 14 -0.53 -9.64 9.30
N SER A 15 -0.44 -9.51 7.96
CA SER A 15 -1.41 -10.07 7.03
C SER A 15 -1.26 -11.57 6.85
N TYR A 16 -0.03 -12.10 6.84
CA TYR A 16 0.30 -13.53 6.74
C TYR A 16 1.36 -13.95 7.77
N PRO A 17 1.03 -13.96 9.09
CA PRO A 17 1.99 -14.20 10.17
C PRO A 17 2.66 -15.59 10.12
N GLY A 18 2.07 -16.54 9.40
CA GLY A 18 2.62 -17.88 9.19
C GLY A 18 3.59 -18.00 8.00
N TYR A 19 3.71 -16.97 7.17
CA TYR A 19 4.56 -17.03 5.98
C TYR A 19 6.05 -16.99 6.35
N GLN A 20 6.77 -18.07 6.02
CA GLN A 20 8.16 -18.26 6.45
C GLN A 20 9.19 -17.51 5.60
N GLY A 21 8.78 -16.93 4.46
CA GLY A 21 9.70 -16.21 3.58
C GLY A 21 10.09 -14.83 4.10
N MET A 22 9.26 -14.22 4.97
CA MET A 22 9.50 -12.90 5.51
C MET A 22 10.62 -12.91 6.57
N PRO A 23 11.71 -12.16 6.37
CA PRO A 23 12.69 -11.91 7.43
C PRO A 23 12.03 -11.22 8.63
N PRO A 24 12.60 -11.37 9.84
CA PRO A 24 12.22 -10.51 10.96
C PRO A 24 12.26 -9.04 10.54
N ILE A 25 11.22 -8.27 10.88
CA ILE A 25 11.07 -6.89 10.41
C ILE A 25 12.24 -6.00 10.87
N GLU A 26 12.88 -6.35 11.99
CA GLU A 26 14.06 -5.70 12.56
C GLU A 26 15.34 -5.96 11.77
N ASP A 27 15.37 -7.00 10.92
CA ASP A 27 16.47 -7.24 9.97
C ASP A 27 16.28 -6.37 8.72
N THR A 28 16.34 -5.05 8.92
CA THR A 28 16.20 -4.01 7.90
C THR A 28 17.14 -4.20 6.71
N GLY A 29 18.28 -4.90 6.90
CA GLY A 29 19.19 -5.29 5.83
C GLY A 29 18.54 -6.28 4.86
N LYS A 30 17.96 -7.38 5.37
CA LYS A 30 17.27 -8.36 4.53
C LYS A 30 15.95 -7.83 3.98
N VAL A 31 15.17 -7.12 4.80
CA VAL A 31 13.91 -6.50 4.35
C VAL A 31 14.19 -5.47 3.25
N GLY A 32 15.23 -4.64 3.42
CA GLY A 32 15.66 -3.69 2.39
C GLY A 32 16.09 -4.37 1.09
N GLN A 33 16.75 -5.53 1.17
CA GLN A 33 17.15 -6.29 0.00
C GLN A 33 15.94 -6.76 -0.83
N GLU A 34 14.83 -7.18 -0.20
CA GLU A 34 13.61 -7.56 -0.90
C GLU A 34 13.02 -6.41 -1.72
N TYR A 35 13.05 -5.17 -1.21
CA TYR A 35 12.66 -3.99 -1.99
C TYR A 35 13.61 -3.74 -3.15
N ILE A 36 14.93 -3.81 -2.91
CA ILE A 36 15.95 -3.59 -3.96
C ILE A 36 15.77 -4.60 -5.10
N ASP A 37 15.59 -5.88 -4.77
CA ASP A 37 15.41 -6.95 -5.74
C ASP A 37 14.11 -6.78 -6.52
N SER A 38 13.04 -6.32 -5.85
CA SER A 38 11.75 -6.02 -6.49
C SER A 38 11.83 -4.84 -7.44
N VAL A 39 12.59 -3.80 -7.10
CA VAL A 39 12.86 -2.66 -7.99
C VAL A 39 13.65 -3.12 -9.21
N ASN A 40 14.67 -3.97 -9.03
CA ASN A 40 15.42 -4.58 -10.13
C ASN A 40 14.53 -5.45 -11.04
N ALA A 41 13.46 -6.03 -10.50
CA ALA A 41 12.48 -6.82 -11.23
C ALA A 41 11.42 -5.99 -11.98
N GLY A 42 11.30 -4.68 -11.70
CA GLY A 42 10.39 -3.77 -12.40
C GLY A 42 9.44 -2.95 -11.51
N ALA A 43 9.52 -3.08 -10.19
CA ALA A 43 8.79 -2.18 -9.29
C ALA A 43 9.38 -0.76 -9.34
N THR A 44 8.52 0.25 -9.23
CA THR A 44 8.93 1.66 -9.23
C THR A 44 8.47 2.43 -8.01
N LEU A 45 7.59 1.83 -7.19
CA LEU A 45 7.10 2.38 -5.95
C LEU A 45 7.29 1.35 -4.83
N CYS A 46 8.05 1.71 -3.80
CA CYS A 46 8.29 0.90 -2.61
C CYS A 46 7.37 1.38 -1.49
N HIS A 47 6.31 0.61 -1.22
CA HIS A 47 5.45 0.80 -0.06
C HIS A 47 6.06 0.03 1.11
N HIS A 48 6.63 0.71 2.11
CA HIS A 48 7.25 0.03 3.25
C HIS A 48 6.67 0.42 4.61
N HIS A 49 6.61 -0.59 5.48
CA HIS A 49 6.06 -0.52 6.83
C HIS A 49 7.08 -0.14 7.91
N GLY A 50 8.37 -0.05 7.54
CA GLY A 50 9.45 0.16 8.52
C GLY A 50 9.43 -0.90 9.63
N VAL A 51 10.06 -0.61 10.76
CA VAL A 51 9.94 -1.46 11.95
C VAL A 51 8.77 -0.96 12.78
N HIS A 52 7.81 -1.85 13.06
CA HIS A 52 6.62 -1.53 13.83
C HIS A 52 6.12 -2.76 14.58
N TYR A 53 5.26 -2.52 15.57
CA TYR A 53 4.66 -3.56 16.38
C TYR A 53 3.19 -3.23 16.65
N LEU A 54 2.30 -4.20 16.43
CA LEU A 54 0.88 -4.02 16.70
C LEU A 54 0.62 -3.96 18.21
N GLU A 55 -0.25 -3.05 18.64
CA GLU A 55 -0.72 -3.01 20.03
C GLU A 55 -1.45 -4.29 20.43
N ASP A 56 -1.19 -4.81 21.63
CA ASP A 56 -1.81 -6.06 22.11
C ASP A 56 -3.34 -5.93 22.36
N ALA A 57 -3.83 -4.72 22.57
CA ALA A 57 -5.22 -4.44 22.92
C ALA A 57 -5.69 -3.07 22.40
N ILE A 58 -7.01 -2.86 22.39
CA ILE A 58 -7.59 -1.54 22.16
C ILE A 58 -7.17 -0.61 23.30
N GLN A 59 -6.65 0.56 22.95
CA GLN A 59 -6.17 1.57 23.88
C GLN A 59 -7.30 2.50 24.33
N ALA A 60 -7.00 3.42 25.25
CA ALA A 60 -7.98 4.35 25.82
C ALA A 60 -8.62 5.31 24.80
N ASP A 61 -7.98 5.51 23.65
CA ASP A 61 -8.51 6.28 22.52
C ASP A 61 -9.49 5.47 21.65
N GLY A 62 -9.77 4.20 22.01
CA GLY A 62 -10.63 3.30 21.27
C GLY A 62 -9.98 2.71 20.02
N LYS A 63 -8.67 2.94 19.81
CA LYS A 63 -7.92 2.43 18.67
C LYS A 63 -6.99 1.28 19.08
N LYS A 64 -6.72 0.36 18.16
CA LYS A 64 -5.66 -0.65 18.25
C LYS A 64 -4.83 -0.54 16.98
N LEU A 65 -3.64 0.01 17.10
CA LEU A 65 -2.80 0.49 15.99
C LEU A 65 -1.35 0.03 16.15
N SER A 66 -0.52 0.27 15.15
CA SER A 66 0.92 0.01 15.20
C SER A 66 1.66 1.07 16.02
N LYS A 67 2.69 0.63 16.75
CA LYS A 67 3.75 1.47 17.35
C LYS A 67 4.96 1.49 16.45
N ILE A 68 5.58 2.66 16.33
CA ILE A 68 6.65 2.91 15.35
C ILE A 68 8.02 2.88 16.02
N ASP A 69 8.96 2.17 15.40
CA ASP A 69 10.39 2.34 15.66
C ASP A 69 11.00 3.26 14.60
N PHE A 70 11.11 4.55 14.93
CA PHE A 70 11.66 5.57 14.03
C PHE A 70 13.07 5.27 13.55
N ALA A 71 13.91 4.62 14.36
CA ALA A 71 15.27 4.28 13.96
C ALA A 71 15.26 3.17 12.91
N GLY A 72 14.42 2.15 13.10
CA GLY A 72 14.20 1.07 12.13
C GLY A 72 13.59 1.58 10.82
N TRP A 73 12.63 2.51 10.88
CA TRP A 73 12.07 3.18 9.69
C TRP A 73 13.14 3.93 8.90
N LYS A 74 13.97 4.73 9.59
CA LYS A 74 15.05 5.47 8.95
C LYS A 74 16.07 4.52 8.32
N ASP A 75 16.51 3.50 9.07
CA ASP A 75 17.51 2.55 8.57
C ASP A 75 17.00 1.78 7.34
N LEU A 76 15.76 1.26 7.38
CA LEU A 76 15.16 0.59 6.21
C LEU A 76 15.05 1.54 5.01
N THR A 77 14.60 2.78 5.22
CA THR A 77 14.52 3.79 4.14
C THR A 77 15.89 4.03 3.50
N ASP A 78 16.93 4.18 4.33
CA ASP A 78 18.30 4.39 3.86
C ASP A 78 18.82 3.19 3.08
N LYS A 79 18.46 1.94 3.45
CA LYS A 79 18.80 0.74 2.69
C LYS A 79 18.12 0.70 1.33
N ILE A 80 16.82 0.95 1.27
CA ILE A 80 16.07 0.92 0.00
C ILE A 80 16.67 1.94 -0.99
N ARG A 81 17.00 3.14 -0.52
CA ARG A 81 17.63 4.22 -1.32
C ARG A 81 19.02 3.89 -1.87
N THR A 82 19.64 2.79 -1.46
CA THR A 82 20.91 2.35 -2.06
C THR A 82 20.74 1.71 -3.44
N VAL A 83 19.50 1.39 -3.85
CA VAL A 83 19.23 0.93 -5.21
C VAL A 83 19.56 2.03 -6.23
N GLY A 84 20.18 1.67 -7.34
CA GLY A 84 20.68 2.64 -8.33
C GLY A 84 19.61 3.41 -9.12
N THR A 85 18.34 3.04 -9.00
CA THR A 85 17.21 3.57 -9.80
C THR A 85 16.34 4.60 -9.10
N ASP A 86 16.55 4.88 -7.81
CA ASP A 86 15.82 5.87 -7.00
C ASP A 86 14.27 5.76 -7.01
N PRO A 87 13.70 4.62 -6.57
CA PRO A 87 12.26 4.36 -6.59
C PRO A 87 11.47 5.36 -5.73
N ILE A 88 10.17 5.49 -6.02
CA ILE A 88 9.24 6.26 -5.18
C ILE A 88 9.16 5.59 -3.81
N ILE A 89 9.42 6.34 -2.74
CA ILE A 89 9.34 5.83 -1.37
C ILE A 89 8.00 6.22 -0.75
N GLN A 90 7.16 5.23 -0.49
CA GLN A 90 5.88 5.38 0.20
C GLN A 90 5.94 4.77 1.58
N PHE A 91 5.63 5.58 2.60
CA PHE A 91 5.47 5.10 3.96
C PHE A 91 4.09 4.46 4.12
N GLY A 92 4.09 3.15 4.33
CA GLY A 92 2.93 2.26 4.21
C GLY A 92 2.07 2.10 5.45
N ILE A 93 2.31 2.89 6.50
CA ILE A 93 1.67 2.66 7.79
C ILE A 93 0.38 3.45 7.99
N ALA A 94 -0.69 3.07 7.30
CA ALA A 94 -2.02 3.63 7.55
C ALA A 94 -2.50 3.39 9.00
N SER A 95 -1.93 2.38 9.65
CA SER A 95 -2.18 1.91 11.01
C SER A 95 -1.44 2.65 12.13
N ALA A 96 -0.84 3.82 11.90
CA ALA A 96 -0.15 4.57 12.97
C ALA A 96 -0.96 5.79 13.44
N ARG A 97 -0.72 6.23 14.67
CA ARG A 97 -1.35 7.47 15.16
C ARG A 97 -0.81 8.68 14.41
N LEU A 98 -1.69 9.66 14.16
CA LEU A 98 -1.33 10.84 13.38
C LEU A 98 -0.05 11.57 13.86
N PRO A 99 0.19 11.79 15.17
CA PRO A 99 1.44 12.40 15.62
C PRO A 99 2.71 11.64 15.19
N GLU A 100 2.69 10.30 15.29
CA GLU A 100 3.83 9.46 14.85
C GLU A 100 4.01 9.53 13.34
N LYS A 101 2.91 9.61 12.57
CA LYS A 101 2.96 9.77 11.11
C LYS A 101 3.56 11.13 10.71
N VAL A 102 3.15 12.21 11.37
CA VAL A 102 3.73 13.55 11.14
C VAL A 102 5.22 13.55 11.46
N GLU A 103 5.65 12.87 12.52
CA GLU A 103 7.07 12.71 12.82
C GLU A 103 7.80 11.90 11.74
N LEU A 104 7.22 10.79 11.25
CA LEU A 104 7.78 10.00 10.16
C LEU A 104 7.97 10.81 8.87
N MET A 105 7.11 11.79 8.57
CA MET A 105 7.28 12.67 7.39
C MET A 105 8.63 13.40 7.41
N SER A 106 9.25 13.61 8.57
CA SER A 106 10.59 14.22 8.67
C SER A 106 11.71 13.37 8.04
N LEU A 107 11.46 12.07 7.80
CA LEU A 107 12.35 11.18 7.05
C LEU A 107 12.28 11.38 5.52
N ASN A 108 11.44 12.33 5.08
CA ASN A 108 11.24 12.75 3.69
C ASN A 108 10.82 11.61 2.75
N PRO A 109 9.74 10.87 3.03
CA PRO A 109 9.16 9.99 2.02
C PRO A 109 8.56 10.81 0.87
N ASP A 110 8.41 10.20 -0.30
CA ASP A 110 7.68 10.83 -1.41
C ASP A 110 6.17 10.78 -1.16
N MET A 111 5.73 9.69 -0.52
CA MET A 111 4.32 9.40 -0.27
C MET A 111 4.06 8.84 1.12
N MET A 112 2.82 8.98 1.59
CA MET A 112 2.38 8.33 2.82
C MET A 112 0.93 7.85 2.68
N SER A 113 0.72 6.57 2.98
CA SER A 113 -0.59 5.90 3.04
C SER A 113 -1.46 6.46 4.14
N TYR A 114 -2.77 6.48 3.93
CA TYR A 114 -3.75 6.71 5.00
C TYR A 114 -5.11 6.13 4.62
N ALA A 115 -5.74 5.41 5.54
CA ALA A 115 -7.09 4.88 5.36
C ALA A 115 -8.11 6.03 5.35
N PHE A 116 -8.80 6.22 4.22
CA PHE A 116 -9.89 7.20 4.10
C PHE A 116 -11.26 6.58 4.46
N ASN A 117 -11.25 5.37 4.98
CA ASN A 117 -12.40 4.66 5.56
C ASN A 117 -12.17 4.43 7.06
N VAL A 118 -13.07 3.68 7.71
CA VAL A 118 -12.71 3.03 8.99
C VAL A 118 -11.62 2.01 8.73
N HIS A 119 -10.64 1.95 9.63
CA HIS A 119 -9.67 0.86 9.70
C HIS A 119 -10.26 -0.22 10.59
N ASP A 120 -10.78 -1.28 9.99
CA ASP A 120 -11.34 -2.43 10.69
C ASP A 120 -10.94 -3.66 9.88
N GLU A 121 -9.84 -4.27 10.31
CA GLU A 121 -9.18 -5.36 9.61
C GLU A 121 -8.94 -6.54 10.56
N TYR A 122 -9.17 -7.73 10.00
CA TYR A 122 -9.07 -9.01 10.65
C TYR A 122 -8.20 -9.93 9.79
N PHE A 123 -6.98 -10.20 10.26
CA PHE A 123 -6.01 -11.01 9.55
C PHE A 123 -5.85 -12.37 10.21
N GLN A 124 -6.49 -13.39 9.63
CA GLN A 124 -6.26 -14.79 10.00
C GLN A 124 -6.28 -15.71 8.77
N PRO A 125 -5.32 -15.58 7.83
CA PRO A 125 -5.29 -16.44 6.65
C PRO A 125 -4.92 -17.89 6.98
N ASP A 126 -4.18 -18.13 8.07
CA ASP A 126 -3.82 -19.46 8.58
C ASP A 126 -4.40 -19.65 9.99
N PRO A 127 -5.38 -20.55 10.17
CA PRO A 127 -5.97 -20.86 11.47
C PRO A 127 -4.99 -21.39 12.53
N ALA A 128 -3.77 -21.80 12.14
CA ALA A 128 -2.73 -22.20 13.08
C ALA A 128 -2.09 -21.01 13.84
N TYR A 129 -2.30 -19.78 13.36
CA TYR A 129 -1.79 -18.56 13.97
C TYR A 129 -2.92 -17.71 14.55
N PRO A 130 -2.66 -16.93 15.63
CA PRO A 130 -3.65 -16.01 16.16
C PRO A 130 -4.01 -14.95 15.13
N ALA A 131 -5.24 -14.45 15.20
CA ALA A 131 -5.65 -13.33 14.37
C ALA A 131 -4.89 -12.06 14.78
N ASN A 132 -4.40 -11.31 13.79
CA ASN A 132 -4.01 -9.92 13.98
C ASN A 132 -5.23 -9.05 13.65
N GLU A 133 -5.52 -8.08 14.49
CA GLU A 133 -6.71 -7.23 14.34
C GLU A 133 -6.36 -5.79 14.59
N MET A 134 -6.94 -4.90 13.79
CA MET A 134 -6.76 -3.47 13.86
C MET A 134 -8.10 -2.75 13.87
N TYR A 135 -8.16 -1.70 14.71
CA TYR A 135 -9.36 -0.90 14.90
C TYR A 135 -9.00 0.58 14.96
N SER A 136 -9.53 1.38 14.04
CA SER A 136 -9.41 2.84 14.08
C SER A 136 -10.52 3.50 13.28
N LEU A 137 -11.28 4.38 13.93
CA LEU A 137 -12.01 5.42 13.22
C LEU A 137 -11.02 6.51 12.82
N HIS A 138 -11.14 6.98 11.58
CA HIS A 138 -10.44 8.17 11.08
C HIS A 138 -11.46 9.31 10.88
N PRO A 139 -11.69 10.15 11.92
CA PRO A 139 -12.54 11.32 11.81
C PRO A 139 -12.10 12.24 10.67
N ARG A 140 -13.05 12.96 10.08
CA ARG A 140 -12.79 13.84 8.93
C ARG A 140 -11.82 14.97 9.24
N ASP A 141 -11.83 15.47 10.46
CA ASP A 141 -10.85 16.42 10.99
C ASP A 141 -9.45 15.80 11.04
N GLU A 142 -9.31 14.54 11.44
CA GLU A 142 -8.03 13.81 11.39
C GLU A 142 -7.54 13.63 9.94
N LEU A 143 -8.44 13.34 8.98
CA LEU A 143 -8.09 13.28 7.55
C LEU A 143 -7.62 14.63 7.00
N VAL A 144 -8.29 15.72 7.37
CA VAL A 144 -7.91 17.08 6.97
C VAL A 144 -6.56 17.45 7.60
N GLU A 145 -6.33 17.12 8.86
CA GLU A 145 -5.08 17.36 9.57
C GLU A 145 -3.92 16.58 8.93
N PHE A 146 -4.13 15.30 8.62
CA PHE A 146 -3.16 14.47 7.90
C PHE A 146 -2.76 15.08 6.55
N VAL A 147 -3.74 15.41 5.70
CA VAL A 147 -3.42 15.96 4.38
C VAL A 147 -2.75 17.33 4.47
N THR A 148 -3.16 18.17 5.44
CA THR A 148 -2.50 19.45 5.71
C THR A 148 -1.03 19.25 6.11
N ALA A 149 -0.76 18.30 7.00
CA ALA A 149 0.60 17.98 7.41
C ALA A 149 1.43 17.40 6.27
N ALA A 150 0.83 16.54 5.43
CA ALA A 150 1.47 15.97 4.25
C ALA A 150 1.86 17.06 3.23
N GLU A 151 0.94 17.97 2.88
CA GLU A 151 1.24 19.12 2.02
C GLU A 151 2.36 20.00 2.59
N ALA A 152 2.35 20.26 3.91
CA ALA A 152 3.37 21.07 4.58
C ALA A 152 4.78 20.43 4.54
N ASN A 153 4.86 19.10 4.46
CA ASN A 153 6.11 18.35 4.36
C ASN A 153 6.46 17.93 2.93
N GLY A 154 5.67 18.32 1.93
CA GLY A 154 5.88 17.92 0.53
C GLY A 154 5.69 16.42 0.29
N VAL A 155 4.88 15.76 1.12
CA VAL A 155 4.56 14.32 1.03
C VAL A 155 3.21 14.17 0.34
N LYS A 156 3.14 13.31 -0.69
CA LYS A 156 1.87 13.03 -1.37
C LYS A 156 1.05 11.97 -0.60
N PRO A 157 -0.21 12.22 -0.26
CA PRO A 157 -1.08 11.19 0.30
C PRO A 157 -1.37 10.07 -0.71
N GLU A 158 -1.21 8.81 -0.29
CA GLU A 158 -1.96 7.69 -0.87
C GLU A 158 -3.28 7.55 -0.12
N ILE A 159 -4.37 7.54 -0.88
CA ILE A 159 -5.73 7.42 -0.37
C ILE A 159 -6.15 5.94 -0.36
N GLU A 160 -6.03 5.27 0.78
CA GLU A 160 -6.43 3.87 0.88
C GLU A 160 -7.95 3.75 0.98
N CYS A 161 -8.52 3.01 0.03
CA CYS A 161 -9.96 2.92 -0.21
C CYS A 161 -10.40 1.46 -0.13
N PHE A 162 -10.89 1.06 1.04
CA PHE A 162 -11.45 -0.27 1.27
C PHE A 162 -12.87 -0.40 0.73
N TYR A 163 -13.61 0.71 0.62
CA TYR A 163 -14.93 0.79 -0.02
C TYR A 163 -15.24 2.24 -0.38
N THR A 164 -16.28 2.47 -1.21
CA THR A 164 -16.64 3.80 -1.75
C THR A 164 -16.92 4.92 -0.73
N GLY A 165 -17.01 4.60 0.57
CA GLY A 165 -16.99 5.62 1.64
C GLY A 165 -15.73 6.49 1.61
N ALA A 166 -14.57 5.93 1.21
CA ALA A 166 -13.34 6.70 1.07
C ALA A 166 -13.43 7.72 -0.05
N PHE A 167 -14.16 7.41 -1.13
CA PHE A 167 -14.37 8.35 -2.24
C PHE A 167 -15.14 9.58 -1.78
N TRP A 168 -16.14 9.38 -0.91
CA TRP A 168 -16.86 10.48 -0.30
C TRP A 168 -15.95 11.32 0.63
N ASN A 169 -15.11 10.66 1.44
CA ASN A 169 -14.15 11.34 2.32
C ASN A 169 -13.05 12.08 1.54
N LEU A 170 -12.55 11.53 0.44
CA LEU A 170 -11.61 12.17 -0.48
C LEU A 170 -12.22 13.48 -1.00
N GLU A 171 -13.45 13.42 -1.52
CA GLU A 171 -14.17 14.59 -2.01
C GLU A 171 -14.51 15.59 -0.89
N TYR A 172 -14.74 15.12 0.34
CA TYR A 172 -14.90 15.98 1.51
C TYR A 172 -13.63 16.79 1.78
N VAL A 173 -12.46 16.14 1.78
CA VAL A 173 -11.15 16.79 1.97
C VAL A 173 -10.86 17.77 0.83
N ARG A 174 -11.16 17.41 -0.42
CA ARG A 174 -11.07 18.33 -1.57
C ARG A 174 -11.90 19.60 -1.41
N ARG A 175 -13.12 19.48 -0.87
CA ARG A 175 -13.98 20.64 -0.57
C ARG A 175 -13.39 21.57 0.50
N GLN A 176 -12.42 21.12 1.29
CA GLN A 176 -11.66 21.99 2.21
C GLN A 176 -10.50 22.74 1.52
N GLY A 177 -10.33 22.55 0.21
CA GLY A 177 -9.24 23.16 -0.56
C GLY A 177 -7.91 22.43 -0.45
N LEU A 178 -7.92 21.16 -0.04
CA LEU A 178 -6.76 20.24 0.00
C LEU A 178 -6.83 19.24 -1.17
N LEU A 179 -5.79 18.41 -1.37
CA LEU A 179 -5.75 17.41 -2.46
C LEU A 179 -6.03 18.02 -3.84
N LYS A 180 -5.36 19.15 -4.13
CA LYS A 180 -5.60 19.94 -5.36
C LYS A 180 -5.07 19.28 -6.64
N GLU A 181 -4.11 18.37 -6.48
CA GLU A 181 -3.52 17.61 -7.57
C GLU A 181 -4.30 16.31 -7.80
N THR A 182 -3.99 15.62 -8.90
CA THR A 182 -4.52 14.29 -9.18
C THR A 182 -4.25 13.38 -7.98
N ALA A 183 -5.32 12.78 -7.44
CA ALA A 183 -5.24 11.90 -6.29
C ALA A 183 -4.62 10.55 -6.69
N TRP A 184 -3.95 9.90 -5.75
CA TRP A 184 -3.49 8.52 -5.89
C TRP A 184 -4.24 7.65 -4.89
N ALA A 185 -5.16 6.81 -5.38
CA ALA A 185 -5.98 5.94 -4.53
C ALA A 185 -5.58 4.48 -4.68
N THR A 186 -5.45 3.74 -3.58
CA THR A 186 -5.31 2.27 -3.63
C THR A 186 -6.65 1.64 -3.27
N LEU A 187 -7.15 0.75 -4.13
CA LEU A 187 -8.43 0.06 -4.00
C LEU A 187 -8.17 -1.33 -3.39
N PHE A 188 -8.68 -1.57 -2.19
CA PHE A 188 -8.41 -2.78 -1.42
C PHE A 188 -9.55 -3.80 -1.58
N PHE A 189 -9.19 -5.05 -1.85
CA PHE A 189 -10.12 -6.17 -2.02
C PHE A 189 -9.65 -7.39 -1.22
N GLY A 190 -10.57 -8.14 -0.60
CA GLY A 190 -10.20 -9.35 0.15
C GLY A 190 -9.64 -9.10 1.56
N TRP A 191 -9.38 -7.85 1.93
CA TRP A 191 -8.96 -7.44 3.27
C TRP A 191 -10.12 -7.58 4.27
N GLN A 192 -10.16 -8.72 4.96
CA GLN A 192 -11.25 -9.11 5.86
C GLN A 192 -11.36 -8.13 7.04
N GLY A 193 -12.59 -7.94 7.55
CA GLY A 193 -12.90 -7.00 8.63
C GLY A 193 -14.18 -6.20 8.35
N GLY A 194 -14.48 -5.21 9.18
CA GLY A 194 -15.67 -4.35 9.02
C GLY A 194 -15.62 -3.43 7.79
N ALA A 195 -14.43 -3.18 7.24
CA ALA A 195 -14.21 -2.37 6.03
C ALA A 195 -14.16 -3.20 4.72
N TRP A 196 -14.49 -4.49 4.76
CA TRP A 196 -14.24 -5.41 3.66
C TRP A 196 -14.98 -5.11 2.35
N THR A 197 -14.26 -5.24 1.23
CA THR A 197 -14.83 -5.36 -0.13
C THR A 197 -14.44 -6.72 -0.73
N PRO A 198 -15.40 -7.48 -1.30
CA PRO A 198 -15.14 -8.83 -1.79
C PRO A 198 -14.21 -8.80 -3.03
N PRO A 199 -13.23 -9.71 -3.14
CA PRO A 199 -12.27 -9.75 -4.23
C PRO A 199 -12.88 -10.39 -5.48
N THR A 200 -13.79 -9.65 -6.12
CA THR A 200 -14.52 -10.09 -7.31
C THR A 200 -14.42 -9.06 -8.44
N PRO A 201 -14.51 -9.49 -9.71
CA PRO A 201 -14.55 -8.56 -10.84
C PRO A 201 -15.67 -7.52 -10.71
N ASP A 202 -16.86 -7.91 -10.24
CA ASP A 202 -17.99 -7.00 -10.07
C ASP A 202 -17.70 -5.89 -9.06
N ALA A 203 -17.03 -6.22 -7.95
CA ALA A 203 -16.61 -5.24 -6.96
C ALA A 203 -15.54 -4.28 -7.53
N LEU A 204 -14.57 -4.79 -8.28
CA LEU A 204 -13.57 -3.96 -8.95
C LEU A 204 -14.24 -2.99 -9.94
N MET A 205 -15.12 -3.50 -10.80
CA MET A 205 -15.87 -2.67 -11.75
C MET A 205 -16.73 -1.62 -11.04
N TYR A 206 -17.32 -1.96 -9.90
CA TYR A 206 -18.08 -1.02 -9.08
C TYR A 206 -17.18 0.11 -8.54
N MET A 207 -16.05 -0.20 -7.91
CA MET A 207 -15.13 0.81 -7.38
C MET A 207 -14.59 1.71 -8.50
N VAL A 208 -14.12 1.14 -9.60
CA VAL A 208 -13.56 1.90 -10.74
C VAL A 208 -14.60 2.84 -11.35
N LYS A 209 -15.85 2.39 -11.52
CA LYS A 209 -16.94 3.22 -12.07
C LYS A 209 -17.32 4.41 -11.19
N HIS A 210 -17.05 4.34 -9.88
CA HIS A 210 -17.42 5.37 -8.90
C HIS A 210 -16.22 6.16 -8.39
N LEU A 211 -15.02 5.96 -8.96
CA LEU A 211 -13.85 6.77 -8.63
C LEU A 211 -14.17 8.27 -8.76
N PRO A 212 -13.75 9.09 -7.78
CA PRO A 212 -13.81 10.53 -7.93
C PRO A 212 -13.05 10.98 -9.17
N PRO A 213 -13.48 12.07 -9.85
CA PRO A 213 -12.75 12.61 -10.99
C PRO A 213 -11.31 12.96 -10.59
N ASP A 214 -10.40 13.00 -11.56
CA ASP A 214 -8.99 13.33 -11.34
C ASP A 214 -8.33 12.46 -10.25
N THR A 215 -8.54 11.14 -10.35
CA THR A 215 -7.98 10.14 -9.45
C THR A 215 -7.31 9.04 -10.26
N ASN A 216 -5.99 8.92 -10.11
CA ASN A 216 -5.27 7.73 -10.50
C ASN A 216 -5.45 6.67 -9.41
N TRP A 217 -5.45 5.40 -9.82
CA TRP A 217 -5.73 4.32 -8.90
C TRP A 217 -4.84 3.12 -9.09
N ASN A 218 -4.62 2.44 -7.98
CA ASN A 218 -3.84 1.24 -7.79
C ASN A 218 -4.75 0.16 -7.17
N ILE A 219 -4.48 -1.12 -7.38
CA ILE A 219 -5.23 -2.22 -6.75
C ILE A 219 -4.36 -2.99 -5.77
N SER A 220 -4.93 -3.35 -4.62
CA SER A 220 -4.38 -4.30 -3.65
C SER A 220 -5.40 -5.42 -3.42
N VAL A 221 -4.94 -6.67 -3.37
CA VAL A 221 -5.83 -7.83 -3.21
C VAL A 221 -5.26 -8.82 -2.20
N MET A 222 -5.89 -8.90 -1.03
CA MET A 222 -5.58 -9.89 -0.01
C MET A 222 -6.41 -11.17 -0.22
N ASP A 223 -6.05 -11.93 -1.25
CA ASP A 223 -6.58 -13.27 -1.49
C ASP A 223 -5.62 -14.01 -2.46
N PRO A 224 -5.07 -15.18 -2.07
CA PRO A 224 -4.06 -15.87 -2.87
C PRO A 224 -4.48 -16.21 -4.31
N VAL A 225 -5.78 -16.46 -4.52
CA VAL A 225 -6.31 -16.84 -5.84
C VAL A 225 -6.81 -15.61 -6.59
N ALA A 226 -7.58 -14.76 -5.91
CA ALA A 226 -8.24 -13.63 -6.55
C ALA A 226 -7.27 -12.53 -6.95
N GLN A 227 -6.12 -12.35 -6.27
CA GLN A 227 -5.09 -11.40 -6.71
C GLN A 227 -4.75 -11.64 -8.18
N TRP A 228 -4.40 -12.89 -8.53
CA TRP A 228 -3.97 -13.24 -9.88
C TRP A 228 -5.09 -13.21 -10.92
N GLN A 229 -6.35 -13.15 -10.50
CA GLN A 229 -7.50 -12.93 -11.37
C GLN A 229 -7.80 -11.44 -11.58
N LEU A 230 -7.62 -10.62 -10.55
CA LEU A 230 -7.99 -9.21 -10.56
C LEU A 230 -6.87 -8.28 -11.06
N LEU A 231 -5.60 -8.59 -10.82
CA LEU A 231 -4.48 -7.78 -11.33
C LEU A 231 -4.52 -7.62 -12.87
N PRO A 232 -4.67 -8.68 -13.71
CA PRO A 232 -4.74 -8.49 -15.15
C PRO A 232 -5.97 -7.66 -15.58
N LEU A 233 -7.11 -7.81 -14.88
CA LEU A 233 -8.29 -6.98 -15.12
C LEU A 233 -8.02 -5.50 -14.78
N ALA A 234 -7.37 -5.22 -13.65
CA ALA A 234 -7.01 -3.86 -13.25
C ALA A 234 -6.05 -3.20 -14.26
N ILE A 235 -5.04 -3.94 -14.71
CA ILE A 235 -4.10 -3.49 -15.75
C ILE A 235 -4.86 -3.13 -17.04
N ALA A 236 -5.80 -3.98 -17.48
CA ALA A 236 -6.61 -3.78 -18.68
C ALA A 236 -7.60 -2.61 -18.56
N LEU A 237 -8.08 -2.30 -17.35
CA LEU A 237 -8.93 -1.14 -17.05
C LEU A 237 -8.13 0.18 -16.92
N GLY A 238 -6.80 0.12 -17.06
CA GLY A 238 -5.92 1.29 -16.97
C GLY A 238 -5.42 1.61 -15.56
N GLY A 239 -5.78 0.81 -14.55
CA GLY A 239 -5.30 0.96 -13.18
C GLY A 239 -3.86 0.48 -12.98
N HIS A 240 -3.28 0.84 -11.85
CA HIS A 240 -1.96 0.38 -11.41
C HIS A 240 -2.10 -0.82 -10.47
N VAL A 241 -0.98 -1.47 -10.12
CA VAL A 241 -1.00 -2.68 -9.31
C VAL A 241 -0.02 -2.61 -8.14
N ARG A 242 -0.47 -3.08 -6.97
CA ARG A 242 0.33 -3.39 -5.79
C ARG A 242 0.44 -4.89 -5.66
N VAL A 243 1.65 -5.36 -5.35
CA VAL A 243 1.94 -6.77 -5.12
C VAL A 243 3.03 -6.90 -4.06
N GLY A 244 3.08 -8.05 -3.41
CA GLY A 244 4.15 -8.41 -2.50
C GLY A 244 3.62 -9.25 -1.35
N TRP A 245 4.49 -9.63 -0.43
CA TRP A 245 4.13 -10.57 0.63
C TRP A 245 3.05 -10.06 1.57
N GLU A 246 2.95 -8.74 1.77
CA GLU A 246 1.86 -8.15 2.56
C GLU A 246 0.49 -8.50 1.97
N ASP A 247 0.33 -8.28 0.66
CA ASP A 247 -0.94 -8.47 -0.02
C ASP A 247 -1.20 -9.96 -0.28
N ASN A 248 -0.20 -10.68 -0.79
CA ASN A 248 -0.30 -12.11 -1.08
C ASN A 248 1.10 -12.71 -1.35
N PRO A 249 1.58 -13.63 -0.50
CA PRO A 249 2.89 -14.24 -0.67
C PRO A 249 2.91 -15.46 -1.61
N TYR A 250 1.80 -15.80 -2.27
CA TYR A 250 1.68 -16.98 -3.11
C TYR A 250 1.65 -16.63 -4.60
N LEU A 251 2.33 -17.43 -5.42
CA LEU A 251 2.34 -17.34 -6.88
C LEU A 251 1.00 -17.79 -7.51
N PRO A 252 0.77 -17.56 -8.81
CA PRO A 252 -0.47 -17.96 -9.48
C PRO A 252 -0.83 -19.45 -9.36
N GLY A 253 0.16 -20.33 -9.20
CA GLY A 253 -0.07 -21.77 -8.97
C GLY A 253 -0.42 -22.14 -7.53
N GLY A 254 -0.37 -21.17 -6.60
CA GLY A 254 -0.64 -21.35 -5.18
C GLY A 254 0.60 -21.72 -4.35
N GLU A 255 1.75 -21.95 -4.97
CA GLU A 255 3.02 -22.13 -4.27
C GLU A 255 3.50 -20.82 -3.62
N PRO A 256 4.16 -20.87 -2.44
CA PRO A 256 4.76 -19.69 -1.85
C PRO A 256 5.85 -19.14 -2.78
N SER A 257 5.89 -17.82 -2.95
CA SER A 257 6.99 -17.17 -3.67
C SER A 257 8.29 -17.28 -2.87
N ARG A 258 9.42 -17.16 -3.56
CA ARG A 258 10.76 -17.18 -2.98
C ARG A 258 11.27 -15.79 -2.61
N SER A 259 10.71 -14.76 -3.25
CA SER A 259 11.02 -13.34 -3.06
C SER A 259 9.86 -12.48 -3.55
N ASN A 260 9.84 -11.21 -3.14
CA ASN A 260 8.93 -10.22 -3.72
C ASN A 260 9.24 -9.93 -5.19
N ALA A 261 10.51 -10.02 -5.59
CA ALA A 261 10.91 -9.91 -6.98
C ALA A 261 10.20 -10.92 -7.88
N GLU A 262 10.01 -12.17 -7.42
CA GLU A 262 9.29 -13.19 -8.17
C GLU A 262 7.80 -12.83 -8.38
N LEU A 263 7.18 -12.15 -7.41
CA LEU A 263 5.82 -11.64 -7.54
C LEU A 263 5.75 -10.48 -8.55
N VAL A 264 6.71 -9.56 -8.49
CA VAL A 264 6.85 -8.46 -9.45
C VAL A 264 7.06 -8.97 -10.87
N GLU A 265 7.93 -9.97 -11.08
CA GLU A 265 8.17 -10.57 -12.40
C GLU A 265 6.90 -11.17 -13.01
N ASN A 266 6.02 -11.75 -12.19
CA ASN A 266 4.72 -12.25 -12.66
C ASN A 266 3.83 -11.11 -13.15
N VAL A 267 3.79 -9.99 -12.43
CA VAL A 267 3.08 -8.79 -12.86
C VAL A 267 3.66 -8.21 -14.15
N VAL A 268 4.99 -8.17 -14.29
CA VAL A 268 5.65 -7.72 -15.53
C VAL A 268 5.22 -8.56 -16.72
N LYS A 269 5.26 -9.90 -16.60
CA LYS A 269 4.79 -10.82 -17.64
C LYS A 269 3.32 -10.59 -18.00
N MET A 270 2.45 -10.32 -17.01
CA MET A 270 1.04 -10.00 -17.26
C MET A 270 0.90 -8.70 -18.05
N ALA A 271 1.63 -7.65 -17.67
CA ALA A 271 1.61 -6.36 -18.35
C ALA A 271 2.08 -6.48 -19.81
N GLU A 272 3.16 -7.24 -20.05
CA GLU A 272 3.66 -7.55 -21.39
C GLU A 272 2.61 -8.25 -22.26
N GLN A 273 1.93 -9.27 -21.71
CA GLN A 273 0.86 -10.01 -22.41
C GLN A 273 -0.34 -9.13 -22.75
N ILE A 274 -0.66 -8.15 -21.90
CA ILE A 274 -1.73 -7.17 -22.12
C ILE A 274 -1.26 -6.07 -23.12
N GLY A 275 0.04 -5.93 -23.35
CA GLY A 275 0.63 -4.91 -24.21
C GLY A 275 0.77 -3.54 -23.52
N ARG A 276 0.89 -3.51 -22.19
CA ARG A 276 1.13 -2.29 -21.42
C ARG A 276 2.58 -2.25 -20.91
N PRO A 277 3.41 -1.28 -21.32
CA PRO A 277 4.80 -1.21 -20.86
C PRO A 277 4.86 -0.88 -19.36
N ILE A 278 5.92 -1.31 -18.68
CA ILE A 278 6.20 -0.96 -17.29
C ILE A 278 6.75 0.46 -17.23
N ALA A 279 6.27 1.26 -16.28
CA ALA A 279 6.80 2.60 -16.03
C ALA A 279 8.24 2.50 -15.52
N ASN A 280 9.14 3.30 -16.08
CA ASN A 280 10.37 3.62 -15.35
C ASN A 280 10.08 4.59 -14.19
N VAL A 281 11.07 4.87 -13.35
CA VAL A 281 10.88 5.71 -12.16
C VAL A 281 10.44 7.14 -12.52
N GLU A 282 11.01 7.77 -13.53
CA GLU A 282 10.61 9.13 -13.95
C GLU A 282 9.16 9.16 -14.46
N GLU A 283 8.76 8.15 -15.24
CA GLU A 283 7.38 7.98 -15.69
C GLU A 283 6.44 7.76 -14.52
N ALA A 284 6.82 6.90 -13.56
CA ALA A 284 6.05 6.64 -12.35
C ALA A 284 5.84 7.93 -11.55
N ARG A 285 6.90 8.73 -11.35
CA ARG A 285 6.82 10.02 -10.64
C ARG A 285 5.85 10.99 -11.31
N ARG A 286 5.86 11.07 -12.65
CA ARG A 286 4.90 11.88 -13.43
C ARG A 286 3.46 11.37 -13.27
N ILE A 287 3.25 10.05 -13.34
CA ILE A 287 1.91 9.43 -13.26
C ILE A 287 1.33 9.59 -11.87
N VAL A 288 2.13 9.30 -10.84
CA VAL A 288 1.75 9.44 -9.44
C VAL A 288 1.61 10.92 -9.06
N GLY A 289 2.39 11.81 -9.67
CA GLY A 289 2.41 13.24 -9.39
C GLY A 289 3.26 13.56 -8.15
N VAL A 290 4.50 13.06 -8.12
CA VAL A 290 5.53 13.41 -7.14
C VAL A 290 6.75 13.99 -7.88
N SER A 291 7.42 14.97 -7.28
CA SER A 291 8.43 15.80 -7.96
C SER A 291 9.89 15.50 -7.61
N ARG A 292 10.11 14.77 -6.52
CA ARG A 292 11.42 14.27 -6.10
C ARG A 292 11.61 12.89 -6.70
#